data_AF-A0A0F3IID7-F1
#
_entry.id   AF-A0A0F3IID7-F1
#
_cell.length_a   1.000
_cell.length_b   1.000
_cell.length_c   1.000
_cell.angle_alpha   90.00
_cell.angle_beta   90.00
_cell.angle_gamma   90.00
#
_symmetry.space_group_name_H-M   'P 1'
#
loop_
_entity.id
_entity.type
_entity.pdbx_description
1 polymer ?
#
loop_
_entity_poly.entity_id
_entity_poly.type
_entity_poly.pdbx_seq_one_letter_code
_entity_poly.pdbx_strand_id
1 'polypeptide(L)'
;KDTYDATGYVRLWHDTDADVIGLVDADLLFVGDFDEIVLEAYEKQCVLGCIAHMTPFREAEMAELSSEECWGRIFAAAGLPMPELNWQYSAWGYMDNNPKQRTCPAYFNYGVILMPRNLLKQMAESYVTEIRHVERVFDSIFKSQIANTLVFARYDMPCVALSINYNHPLYLPEHLMREINPDAKGRNSAEDIKIFHYLASGEINKRHFATVDTVTALFQRQDLSPLGQVFRRCLQELHDKIAANYPTSATVFNPLKGITSTEIIICGGRRTGTTLLAAILSSDVRTNPLAAEAQIVTRIVETYRWGRKNFAAMIAGSFFDSEKQFARFYQDLLNRFVREVSARVSPGGVLILKNPEFSLVLMELLSLFKRALFLVTIRDPRDYVASEIEVERRRLADQGRDPDKVDRDIAKFAQRYMDYLRQHIKLINNGQLPERLHVIYYEDMVLKSEQTLHRLSMLTGLQLQFNPAEPWGRVSEYAGLDTTPSRSDLYGKPIQTSQVGRYRHDLSADEIRVVEKICAQMMHCFGYKPDISNH
;
A
#
# COMPACT_ATOMS: atom_id res chain seq x y z
N LYS A 1 11.44 -6.11 10.88
CA LYS A 1 10.44 -5.75 11.92
C LYS A 1 9.69 -4.46 11.55
N ASP A 2 10.15 -3.69 10.55
CA ASP A 2 9.59 -2.37 10.16
C ASP A 2 8.32 -2.41 9.29
N THR A 3 7.68 -3.57 9.10
CA THR A 3 6.57 -3.71 8.13
C THR A 3 5.20 -3.33 8.69
N TYR A 4 5.01 -3.27 10.01
CA TYR A 4 3.72 -2.95 10.62
C TYR A 4 3.46 -1.45 10.81
N ASP A 5 4.49 -0.63 11.02
CA ASP A 5 4.30 0.81 11.24
C ASP A 5 3.86 1.56 9.97
N ALA A 6 4.29 1.08 8.80
CA ALA A 6 4.07 1.75 7.52
C ALA A 6 2.58 1.92 7.14
N THR A 7 1.65 1.16 7.70
CA THR A 7 0.21 1.29 7.40
C THR A 7 -0.54 2.23 8.34
N GLY A 8 -0.05 2.42 9.58
CA GLY A 8 -0.75 3.19 10.61
C GLY A 8 -0.71 4.70 10.34
N TYR A 9 0.47 5.23 10.07
CA TYR A 9 0.68 6.69 10.06
C TYR A 9 0.67 7.33 8.68
N VAL A 10 0.91 6.57 7.61
CA VAL A 10 0.77 7.06 6.22
C VAL A 10 -0.65 7.61 5.96
N ARG A 11 -1.65 7.08 6.66
CA ARG A 11 -3.05 7.53 6.59
C ARG A 11 -3.26 8.95 7.10
N LEU A 12 -2.38 9.47 7.96
CA LEU A 12 -2.51 10.82 8.53
C LEU A 12 -2.32 11.93 7.49
N TRP A 13 -1.68 11.63 6.35
CA TRP A 13 -1.48 12.59 5.26
C TRP A 13 -2.43 12.36 4.08
N HIS A 14 -3.44 11.50 4.23
CA HIS A 14 -4.48 11.36 3.22
C HIS A 14 -5.40 12.59 3.24
N ASP A 15 -5.51 13.26 2.09
CA ASP A 15 -6.42 14.41 1.98
C ASP A 15 -7.87 13.91 1.92
N THR A 16 -8.76 14.54 2.69
CA THR A 16 -10.16 14.11 2.80
C THR A 16 -11.07 15.29 3.05
N ASP A 17 -12.28 15.20 2.48
CA ASP A 17 -13.38 16.14 2.68
C ASP A 17 -14.38 15.71 3.77
N ALA A 18 -14.05 14.68 4.56
CA ALA A 18 -14.84 14.28 5.72
C ALA A 18 -14.63 15.23 6.92
N ASP A 19 -15.71 15.60 7.61
CA ASP A 19 -15.65 16.46 8.81
C ASP A 19 -15.03 15.74 10.02
N VAL A 20 -15.32 14.45 10.16
CA VAL A 20 -14.80 13.56 11.19
C VAL A 20 -14.12 12.37 10.50
N ILE A 21 -12.96 11.98 11.02
CA ILE A 21 -12.17 10.87 10.51
C ILE A 21 -12.04 9.80 11.60
N GLY A 22 -12.20 8.54 11.20
CA GLY A 22 -11.91 7.38 12.03
C GLY A 22 -10.57 6.75 11.68
N LEU A 23 -9.72 6.55 12.69
CA LEU A 23 -8.58 5.64 12.65
C LEU A 23 -9.03 4.32 13.25
N VAL A 24 -9.08 3.28 12.42
CA VAL A 24 -9.67 1.99 12.79
C VAL A 24 -8.81 0.81 12.34
N ASP A 25 -8.82 -0.24 13.15
CA ASP A 25 -8.20 -1.52 12.83
C ASP A 25 -8.96 -2.25 11.71
N ALA A 26 -8.27 -3.14 11.00
CA ALA A 26 -8.82 -3.88 9.86
C ALA A 26 -9.63 -5.12 10.24
N ASP A 27 -9.48 -5.61 11.48
CA ASP A 27 -10.10 -6.82 12.01
C ASP A 27 -11.34 -6.51 12.88
N LEU A 28 -12.14 -5.56 12.39
CA LEU A 28 -13.34 -5.06 13.06
C LEU A 28 -14.60 -5.33 12.24
N LEU A 29 -15.72 -5.52 12.93
CA LEU A 29 -17.06 -5.54 12.34
C LEU A 29 -17.86 -4.38 12.92
N PHE A 30 -18.17 -3.40 12.08
CA PHE A 30 -19.00 -2.25 12.41
C PHE A 30 -20.48 -2.63 12.24
N VAL A 31 -21.27 -2.39 13.28
CA VAL A 31 -22.70 -2.69 13.31
C VAL A 31 -23.47 -1.54 13.94
N GLY A 32 -24.69 -1.32 13.45
CA GLY A 32 -25.58 -0.31 13.98
C GLY A 32 -25.22 1.12 13.59
N ASP A 33 -25.63 2.06 14.44
CA ASP A 33 -25.60 3.50 14.23
C ASP A 33 -24.45 4.16 15.01
N PHE A 34 -23.79 5.10 14.35
CA PHE A 34 -22.63 5.85 14.82
C PHE A 34 -22.87 7.36 14.87
N ASP A 35 -24.05 7.84 14.47
CA ASP A 35 -24.38 9.27 14.36
C ASP A 35 -24.08 10.01 15.65
N GLU A 36 -24.44 9.43 16.80
CA GLU A 36 -24.21 10.02 18.11
C GLU A 36 -22.73 10.36 18.36
N ILE A 37 -21.81 9.43 18.10
CA ILE A 37 -20.39 9.64 18.41
C ILE A 37 -19.70 10.47 17.31
N VAL A 38 -20.19 10.41 16.07
CA VAL A 38 -19.70 11.27 14.99
C VAL A 38 -20.08 12.73 15.27
N LEU A 39 -21.35 12.98 15.65
CA LEU A 39 -21.83 14.28 16.05
C LEU A 39 -21.10 14.79 17.30
N GLU A 40 -20.89 13.94 18.30
CA GLU A 40 -20.15 14.32 19.50
C GLU A 40 -18.72 14.77 19.20
N ALA A 41 -17.98 14.00 18.39
CA ALA A 41 -16.62 14.35 17.98
C ALA A 41 -16.59 15.70 17.26
N TYR A 42 -17.55 15.91 16.35
CA TYR A 42 -17.66 17.14 15.57
C TYR A 42 -18.06 18.34 16.42
N GLU A 43 -19.14 18.26 17.19
CA GLU A 43 -19.68 19.38 17.95
C GLU A 43 -18.75 19.81 19.09
N LYS A 44 -18.14 18.84 19.79
CA LYS A 44 -17.23 19.12 20.90
C LYS A 44 -15.79 19.37 20.47
N GLN A 45 -15.49 19.19 19.18
CA GLN A 45 -14.15 19.29 18.63
C GLN A 45 -13.13 18.46 19.44
N CYS A 46 -13.43 17.18 19.67
CA CYS A 46 -12.64 16.32 20.55
C CYS A 46 -12.25 14.99 19.88
N VAL A 47 -11.23 14.35 20.43
CA VAL A 47 -10.82 12.99 20.10
C VAL A 47 -11.66 12.02 20.94
N LEU A 48 -12.39 11.13 20.27
CA LEU A 48 -13.08 10.02 20.90
C LEU A 48 -12.27 8.74 20.68
N GLY A 49 -12.04 7.96 21.72
CA GLY A 49 -11.34 6.67 21.55
C GLY A 49 -11.66 5.69 22.66
N CYS A 50 -11.52 4.40 22.37
CA CYS A 50 -11.68 3.37 23.40
C CYS A 50 -10.36 3.21 24.17
N ILE A 51 -10.40 3.27 25.50
CA ILE A 51 -9.19 3.05 26.30
C ILE A 51 -8.66 1.64 26.08
N ALA A 52 -7.34 1.55 25.92
CA ALA A 52 -6.70 0.27 25.73
C ALA A 52 -7.05 -0.72 26.85
N HIS A 53 -7.18 -1.99 26.48
CA HIS A 53 -7.57 -3.03 27.42
C HIS A 53 -6.51 -3.27 28.50
N MET A 54 -5.24 -2.94 28.22
CA MET A 54 -4.10 -3.24 29.07
C MET A 54 -2.95 -2.25 28.84
N THR A 55 -2.01 -2.24 29.78
CA THR A 55 -0.77 -1.46 29.69
C THR A 55 0.10 -1.85 28.48
N PRO A 56 0.72 -0.90 27.78
CA PRO A 56 1.71 -1.19 26.74
C PRO A 56 3.08 -1.59 27.31
N PHE A 57 3.28 -1.49 28.62
CA PHE A 57 4.58 -1.63 29.30
C PHE A 57 4.77 -3.02 29.92
N ARG A 58 4.63 -4.08 29.13
CA ARG A 58 4.65 -5.48 29.62
C ARG A 58 5.94 -6.23 29.35
N GLU A 59 6.87 -5.59 28.68
CA GLU A 59 8.13 -6.20 28.26
C GLU A 59 9.31 -5.43 28.85
N ALA A 60 10.42 -6.15 29.00
CA ALA A 60 11.71 -5.60 29.45
C ALA A 60 11.62 -4.87 30.80
N GLU A 61 12.50 -3.89 30.99
CA GLU A 61 12.60 -3.11 32.23
C GLU A 61 11.34 -2.31 32.57
N MET A 62 10.49 -2.03 31.57
CA MET A 62 9.26 -1.25 31.76
C MET A 62 8.17 -2.05 32.50
N ALA A 63 8.26 -3.39 32.53
CA ALA A 63 7.28 -4.25 33.21
C ALA A 63 7.30 -4.11 34.74
N GLU A 64 8.43 -3.72 35.32
CA GLU A 64 8.63 -3.61 36.77
C GLU A 64 8.28 -2.22 37.34
N LEU A 65 8.15 -1.24 36.45
CA LEU A 65 7.89 0.16 36.77
C LEU A 65 6.39 0.43 36.91
N SER A 66 6.06 1.46 37.70
CA SER A 66 4.68 1.95 37.77
C SER A 66 4.26 2.68 36.49
N SER A 67 2.95 2.85 36.29
CA SER A 67 2.42 3.68 35.20
C SER A 67 3.00 5.09 35.24
N GLU A 68 3.15 5.69 36.42
CA GLU A 68 3.75 7.01 36.61
C GLU A 68 5.21 7.04 36.13
N GLU A 69 6.00 6.03 36.47
CA GLU A 69 7.40 5.94 36.04
C GLU A 69 7.50 5.72 34.52
N CYS A 70 6.71 4.80 33.97
CA CYS A 70 6.70 4.48 32.54
C CYS A 70 6.28 5.68 31.69
N TRP A 71 5.10 6.25 31.97
CA TRP A 71 4.61 7.42 31.24
C TRP A 71 5.51 8.63 31.49
N GLY A 72 6.04 8.81 32.70
CA GLY A 72 6.99 9.89 33.01
C GLY A 72 8.22 9.87 32.13
N ARG A 73 8.83 8.69 31.91
CA ARG A 73 9.95 8.53 30.97
C ARG A 73 9.57 8.89 29.54
N ILE A 74 8.40 8.45 29.08
CA ILE A 74 7.90 8.70 27.72
C ILE A 74 7.64 10.19 27.47
N PHE A 75 6.95 10.85 28.40
CA PHE A 75 6.67 12.29 28.32
C PHE A 75 7.95 13.14 28.44
N ALA A 76 8.86 12.77 29.35
CA ALA A 76 10.15 13.43 29.49
C ALA A 76 10.99 13.32 28.21
N ALA A 77 11.00 12.15 27.55
CA ALA A 77 11.69 11.97 26.28
C ALA A 77 11.14 12.85 25.15
N ALA A 78 9.84 13.19 25.21
CA ALA A 78 9.14 14.08 24.27
C ALA A 78 9.23 15.57 24.66
N GLY A 79 9.85 15.90 25.79
CA GLY A 79 9.91 17.27 26.33
C GLY A 79 8.54 17.81 26.76
N LEU A 80 7.63 16.93 27.16
CA LEU A 80 6.26 17.27 27.56
C LEU A 80 6.08 17.11 29.08
N PRO A 81 5.24 17.94 29.72
CA PRO A 81 4.86 17.71 31.11
C PRO A 81 4.04 16.42 31.22
N MET A 82 4.23 15.69 32.32
CA MET A 82 3.46 14.48 32.56
C MET A 82 2.00 14.82 32.91
N PRO A 83 1.01 14.26 32.20
CA PRO A 83 -0.40 14.46 32.52
C PRO A 83 -0.82 13.62 33.73
N GLU A 84 -1.97 13.95 34.30
CA GLU A 84 -2.61 13.12 35.31
C GLU A 84 -3.06 11.78 34.72
N LEU A 85 -2.86 10.69 35.47
CA LEU A 85 -3.24 9.34 35.07
C LEU A 85 -4.65 8.99 35.55
N ASN A 86 -5.65 9.73 35.05
CA ASN A 86 -7.02 9.67 35.57
C ASN A 86 -7.86 8.52 34.99
N TRP A 87 -7.31 7.72 34.09
CA TRP A 87 -8.05 6.73 33.31
C TRP A 87 -7.57 5.32 33.65
N GLN A 88 -8.48 4.35 33.70
CA GLN A 88 -8.16 2.94 33.97
C GLN A 88 -8.20 2.14 32.67
N TYR A 89 -7.23 1.23 32.48
CA TYR A 89 -7.27 0.28 31.37
C TYR A 89 -8.57 -0.54 31.36
N SER A 90 -9.17 -0.71 30.19
CA SER A 90 -10.55 -1.23 30.09
C SER A 90 -10.69 -2.72 30.39
N ALA A 91 -9.61 -3.50 30.45
CA ALA A 91 -9.67 -4.89 30.91
C ALA A 91 -8.82 -5.13 32.18
N TRP A 92 -8.58 -4.07 32.97
CA TRP A 92 -7.92 -4.20 34.27
C TRP A 92 -8.75 -5.10 35.21
N GLY A 93 -8.07 -5.98 35.95
CA GLY A 93 -8.69 -7.03 36.75
C GLY A 93 -8.86 -8.36 35.99
N TYR A 94 -8.73 -8.35 34.66
CA TYR A 94 -8.86 -9.54 33.82
C TYR A 94 -7.61 -9.82 32.98
N MET A 95 -7.23 -8.89 32.11
CA MET A 95 -6.04 -9.03 31.25
C MET A 95 -4.76 -8.60 31.96
N ASP A 96 -4.89 -7.77 32.98
CA ASP A 96 -3.79 -7.30 33.82
C ASP A 96 -4.29 -7.10 35.25
N ASN A 97 -3.49 -7.53 36.22
CA ASN A 97 -3.78 -7.44 37.65
C ASN A 97 -2.70 -6.68 38.44
N ASN A 98 -1.69 -6.13 37.76
CA ASN A 98 -0.64 -5.36 38.43
C ASN A 98 -1.20 -4.00 38.90
N PRO A 99 -1.32 -3.75 40.22
CA PRO A 99 -1.88 -2.49 40.71
C PRO A 99 -1.00 -1.28 40.36
N LYS A 100 0.30 -1.48 40.15
CA LYS A 100 1.23 -0.41 39.75
C LYS A 100 1.01 0.07 38.32
N GLN A 101 0.33 -0.72 37.48
CA GLN A 101 0.10 -0.42 36.07
C GLN A 101 -1.40 -0.29 35.75
N ARG A 102 -2.20 0.13 36.73
CA ARG A 102 -3.67 0.22 36.62
C ARG A 102 -4.12 1.42 35.78
N THR A 103 -3.44 2.54 35.93
CA THR A 103 -3.88 3.85 35.42
C THR A 103 -3.06 4.30 34.21
N CYS A 104 -3.63 5.19 33.42
CA CYS A 104 -3.04 5.71 32.20
C CYS A 104 -3.57 7.13 31.91
N PRO A 105 -2.89 7.88 31.01
CA PRO A 105 -3.46 9.10 30.43
C PRO A 105 -4.52 8.73 29.37
N ALA A 106 -4.88 9.66 28.48
CA ALA A 106 -5.68 9.36 27.29
C ALA A 106 -4.92 8.43 26.32
N TYR A 107 -4.87 7.14 26.65
CA TYR A 107 -4.20 6.08 25.90
C TYR A 107 -5.24 5.17 25.24
N PHE A 108 -5.61 5.57 24.02
CA PHE A 108 -6.59 4.87 23.21
C PHE A 108 -5.98 3.69 22.46
N ASN A 109 -6.73 2.60 22.35
CA ASN A 109 -6.35 1.52 21.44
C ASN A 109 -6.59 1.91 19.98
N TYR A 110 -5.91 1.22 19.06
CA TYR A 110 -6.10 1.46 17.62
C TYR A 110 -7.35 0.82 17.01
N GLY A 111 -8.16 0.12 17.82
CA GLY A 111 -9.42 -0.40 17.33
C GLY A 111 -10.32 0.73 16.83
N VAL A 112 -10.54 1.78 17.62
CA VAL A 112 -11.27 2.96 17.16
C VAL A 112 -10.78 4.25 17.82
N ILE A 113 -10.45 5.22 16.97
CA ILE A 113 -10.26 6.63 17.35
C ILE A 113 -11.01 7.47 16.33
N LEU A 114 -11.93 8.33 16.77
CA LEU A 114 -12.61 9.31 15.93
C LEU A 114 -12.14 10.71 16.31
N MET A 115 -11.90 11.55 15.31
CA MET A 115 -11.56 12.96 15.56
C MET A 115 -11.96 13.86 14.39
N PRO A 116 -12.27 15.14 14.66
CA PRO A 116 -12.38 16.17 13.65
C PRO A 116 -11.15 16.30 12.74
N ARG A 117 -11.37 16.72 11.50
CA ARG A 117 -10.29 16.86 10.49
C ARG A 117 -9.15 17.77 10.92
N ASN A 118 -9.44 18.89 11.57
CA ASN A 118 -8.44 19.82 12.07
C ASN A 118 -7.52 19.17 13.12
N LEU A 119 -8.06 18.36 14.03
CA LEU A 119 -7.23 17.64 15.01
C LEU A 119 -6.36 16.58 14.35
N LEU A 120 -6.89 15.85 13.35
CA LEU A 120 -6.08 14.90 12.58
C LEU A 120 -4.91 15.59 11.86
N LYS A 121 -5.13 16.79 11.30
CA LYS A 121 -4.07 17.58 10.66
C LYS A 121 -2.98 17.98 11.66
N GLN A 122 -3.35 18.46 12.84
CA GLN A 122 -2.39 18.76 13.91
C GLN A 122 -1.62 17.50 14.33
N MET A 123 -2.31 16.37 14.47
CA MET A 123 -1.68 15.10 14.76
C MET A 123 -0.61 14.74 13.72
N ALA A 124 -0.94 14.87 12.43
CA ALA A 124 -0.03 14.57 11.33
C ALA A 124 1.28 15.40 11.34
N GLU A 125 1.29 16.59 11.97
CA GLU A 125 2.44 17.49 12.01
C GLU A 125 3.60 16.97 12.88
N SER A 126 3.31 16.30 14.00
CA SER A 126 4.34 15.83 14.94
C SER A 126 4.38 14.31 15.13
N TYR A 127 3.42 13.56 14.60
CA TYR A 127 3.26 12.14 14.92
C TYR A 127 4.52 11.29 14.69
N VAL A 128 5.24 11.49 13.57
CA VAL A 128 6.50 10.76 13.29
C VAL A 128 7.59 11.11 14.31
N THR A 129 7.63 12.36 14.76
CA THR A 129 8.55 12.81 15.79
C THR A 129 8.20 12.15 17.13
N GLU A 130 6.91 12.04 17.47
CA GLU A 130 6.47 11.36 18.70
C GLU A 130 6.80 9.86 18.70
N ILE A 131 6.66 9.16 17.57
CA ILE A 131 7.14 7.76 17.46
C ILE A 131 8.62 7.66 17.84
N ARG A 132 9.46 8.56 17.31
CA ARG A 132 10.89 8.56 17.60
C ARG A 132 11.20 8.85 19.07
N HIS A 133 10.35 9.64 19.75
CA HIS A 133 10.48 9.86 21.18
C HIS A 133 10.18 8.58 21.97
N VAL A 134 9.17 7.81 21.59
CA VAL A 134 8.87 6.50 22.20
C VAL A 134 10.03 5.52 21.97
N GLU A 135 10.53 5.41 20.74
CA GLU A 135 11.62 4.50 20.37
C GLU A 135 12.94 4.78 21.12
N ARG A 136 13.16 6.03 21.56
CA ARG A 136 14.32 6.38 22.40
C ARG A 136 14.23 5.84 23.82
N VAL A 137 13.02 5.58 24.31
CA VAL A 137 12.79 5.05 25.65
C VAL A 137 12.82 3.53 25.62
N PHE A 138 12.09 2.89 24.71
CA PHE A 138 12.09 1.44 24.54
C PHE A 138 11.51 1.01 23.19
N ASP A 139 11.84 -0.22 22.76
CA ASP A 139 11.24 -0.85 21.58
C ASP A 139 9.90 -1.50 21.95
N SER A 140 8.83 -1.14 21.25
CA SER A 140 7.48 -1.64 21.52
C SER A 140 6.68 -1.77 20.24
N ILE A 141 5.89 -2.84 20.13
CA ILE A 141 4.89 -2.99 19.09
C ILE A 141 3.75 -1.97 19.21
N PHE A 142 3.60 -1.35 20.40
CA PHE A 142 2.57 -0.35 20.69
C PHE A 142 3.05 1.09 20.50
N LYS A 143 4.26 1.31 19.99
CA LYS A 143 4.87 2.66 19.91
C LYS A 143 4.00 3.68 19.18
N SER A 144 3.28 3.25 18.15
CA SER A 144 2.35 4.10 17.41
C SER A 144 1.13 4.51 18.26
N GLN A 145 0.58 3.62 19.09
CA GLN A 145 -0.50 3.99 20.01
C GLN A 145 -0.01 4.91 21.14
N ILE A 146 1.20 4.67 21.65
CA ILE A 146 1.83 5.52 22.66
C ILE A 146 2.09 6.92 22.09
N ALA A 147 2.52 7.02 20.83
CA ALA A 147 2.73 8.29 20.14
C ALA A 147 1.44 9.13 20.02
N ASN A 148 0.27 8.51 19.85
CA ASN A 148 -1.02 9.25 19.88
C ASN A 148 -1.19 10.04 21.17
N THR A 149 -0.92 9.40 22.31
CA THR A 149 -1.02 10.03 23.63
C THR A 149 -0.10 11.24 23.77
N LEU A 150 1.13 11.16 23.23
CA LEU A 150 2.07 12.28 23.20
C LEU A 150 1.55 13.43 22.34
N VAL A 151 0.99 13.12 21.17
CA VAL A 151 0.36 14.11 20.29
C VAL A 151 -0.81 14.80 20.98
N PHE A 152 -1.70 14.04 21.62
CA PHE A 152 -2.85 14.61 22.32
C PHE A 152 -2.42 15.62 23.37
N ALA A 153 -1.40 15.29 24.16
CA ALA A 153 -0.86 16.21 25.15
C ALA A 153 -0.13 17.40 24.53
N ARG A 154 0.62 17.21 23.43
CA ARG A 154 1.38 18.29 22.77
C ARG A 154 0.47 19.41 22.25
N TYR A 155 -0.69 19.04 21.73
CA TYR A 155 -1.65 19.99 21.16
C TYR A 155 -2.83 20.28 22.07
N ASP A 156 -2.78 19.82 23.33
CA ASP A 156 -3.86 19.97 24.31
C ASP A 156 -5.23 19.51 23.74
N MET A 157 -5.23 18.37 23.05
CA MET A 157 -6.42 17.85 22.38
C MET A 157 -7.43 17.35 23.41
N PRO A 158 -8.70 17.82 23.38
CA PRO A 158 -9.73 17.28 24.25
C PRO A 158 -9.96 15.81 23.94
N CYS A 159 -9.89 14.94 24.95
CA CYS A 159 -10.07 13.49 24.79
C CYS A 159 -11.28 13.00 25.59
N VAL A 160 -12.10 12.14 24.98
CA VAL A 160 -13.26 11.50 25.62
C VAL A 160 -13.20 9.99 25.40
N ALA A 161 -13.41 9.23 26.49
CA ALA A 161 -13.47 7.78 26.44
C ALA A 161 -14.76 7.31 25.76
N LEU A 162 -14.63 6.47 24.74
CA LEU A 162 -15.75 5.70 24.19
C LEU A 162 -16.05 4.50 25.08
N SER A 163 -17.34 4.18 25.16
CA SER A 163 -17.84 2.94 25.75
C SER A 163 -17.20 1.71 25.10
N ILE A 164 -17.03 0.63 25.87
CA ILE A 164 -16.50 -0.65 25.38
C ILE A 164 -17.37 -1.25 24.25
N ASN A 165 -18.63 -0.80 24.13
CA ASN A 165 -19.51 -1.14 23.00
C ASN A 165 -18.92 -0.74 21.64
N TYR A 166 -18.03 0.24 21.58
CA TYR A 166 -17.38 0.70 20.35
C TYR A 166 -16.00 0.08 20.12
N ASN A 167 -15.55 -0.85 20.96
CA ASN A 167 -14.42 -1.71 20.61
C ASN A 167 -14.41 -2.97 21.49
N HIS A 168 -15.36 -3.88 21.26
CA HIS A 168 -15.52 -5.06 22.10
C HIS A 168 -14.74 -6.26 21.53
N PRO A 169 -13.69 -6.76 22.20
CA PRO A 169 -12.94 -7.92 21.76
C PRO A 169 -13.74 -9.22 21.95
N LEU A 170 -13.94 -9.98 20.87
CA LEU A 170 -14.78 -11.19 20.88
C LEU A 170 -14.28 -12.32 21.78
N TYR A 171 -12.99 -12.34 22.12
CA TYR A 171 -12.42 -13.38 22.97
C TYR A 171 -12.51 -13.05 24.47
N LEU A 172 -12.98 -11.85 24.84
CA LEU A 172 -13.22 -11.49 26.23
C LEU A 172 -14.67 -11.77 26.62
N PRO A 173 -14.94 -12.23 27.86
CA PRO A 173 -16.31 -12.42 28.33
C PRO A 173 -17.03 -11.07 28.48
N GLU A 174 -18.14 -10.92 27.76
CA GLU A 174 -18.89 -9.65 27.71
C GLU A 174 -19.36 -9.19 29.09
N HIS A 175 -19.96 -10.07 29.90
CA HIS A 175 -20.47 -9.73 31.23
C HIS A 175 -19.39 -9.11 32.14
N LEU A 176 -18.16 -9.65 32.07
CA LEU A 176 -17.05 -9.18 32.88
C LEU A 176 -16.55 -7.82 32.41
N MET A 177 -16.42 -7.64 31.09
CA MET A 177 -16.01 -6.36 30.52
C MET A 177 -16.99 -5.23 30.87
N ARG A 178 -18.28 -5.55 31.00
CA ARG A 178 -19.33 -4.61 31.40
C ARG A 178 -19.39 -4.33 32.88
N GLU A 179 -19.06 -5.31 33.72
CA GLU A 179 -18.89 -5.09 35.16
C GLU A 179 -17.76 -4.08 35.42
N ILE A 180 -16.67 -4.19 34.65
CA ILE A 180 -15.52 -3.28 34.74
C ILE A 180 -15.82 -1.92 34.10
N ASN A 181 -16.55 -1.89 32.97
CA ASN A 181 -16.83 -0.68 32.18
C ASN A 181 -18.32 -0.56 31.88
N PRO A 182 -19.17 -0.24 32.88
CA PRO A 182 -20.59 -0.05 32.62
C PRO A 182 -20.80 1.16 31.71
N ASP A 183 -21.58 0.97 30.65
CA ASP A 183 -21.97 2.07 29.75
C ASP A 183 -22.85 3.06 30.52
N ALA A 184 -22.47 4.34 30.48
CA ALA A 184 -23.15 5.40 31.23
C ALA A 184 -24.63 5.60 30.83
N LYS A 185 -25.04 5.13 29.65
CA LYS A 185 -26.42 5.17 29.17
C LYS A 185 -27.18 3.87 29.46
N GLY A 186 -26.60 2.94 30.21
CA GLY A 186 -27.21 1.66 30.56
C GLY A 186 -27.19 0.62 29.45
N ARG A 187 -26.45 0.85 28.36
CA ARG A 187 -26.34 -0.05 27.20
C ARG A 187 -25.37 -1.19 27.48
N ASN A 188 -25.80 -2.11 28.34
CA ASN A 188 -24.97 -3.17 28.93
C ASN A 188 -25.37 -4.59 28.50
N SER A 189 -25.83 -4.78 27.27
CA SER A 189 -26.11 -6.10 26.69
C SER A 189 -25.26 -6.38 25.45
N ALA A 190 -25.03 -7.64 25.09
CA ALA A 190 -24.30 -7.99 23.86
C ALA A 190 -24.91 -7.34 22.60
N GLU A 191 -26.21 -7.07 22.58
CA GLU A 191 -26.94 -6.39 21.51
C GLU A 191 -26.57 -4.90 21.35
N ASP A 192 -25.99 -4.30 22.39
CA ASP A 192 -25.59 -2.89 22.38
C ASP A 192 -24.22 -2.65 21.71
N ILE A 193 -23.48 -3.72 21.43
CA ILE A 193 -22.15 -3.63 20.81
C ILE A 193 -22.30 -3.05 19.39
N LYS A 194 -21.48 -2.04 19.09
CA LYS A 194 -21.42 -1.35 17.80
C LYS A 194 -20.19 -1.75 17.00
N ILE A 195 -19.09 -2.11 17.66
CA ILE A 195 -17.88 -2.59 16.98
C ILE A 195 -17.40 -3.84 17.69
N PHE A 196 -17.36 -4.93 16.94
CA PHE A 196 -16.74 -6.18 17.38
C PHE A 196 -15.31 -6.29 16.87
N HIS A 197 -14.38 -6.61 17.75
CA HIS A 197 -12.97 -6.82 17.42
C HIS A 197 -12.64 -8.32 17.40
N TYR A 198 -12.47 -8.90 16.21
CA TYR A 198 -12.21 -10.33 16.01
C TYR A 198 -10.70 -10.60 15.82
N LEU A 199 -9.97 -10.53 16.93
CA LEU A 199 -8.52 -10.76 16.97
C LEU A 199 -8.13 -12.23 16.64
N ALA A 200 -6.83 -12.54 16.71
CA ALA A 200 -6.26 -13.81 16.23
C ALA A 200 -6.69 -15.06 17.03
N SER A 201 -7.30 -14.89 18.19
CA SER A 201 -7.73 -15.96 19.10
C SER A 201 -9.22 -15.84 19.44
N GLY A 202 -9.82 -16.94 19.91
CA GLY A 202 -11.23 -17.00 20.28
C GLY A 202 -12.06 -17.88 19.36
N GLU A 203 -13.31 -18.10 19.76
CA GLU A 203 -14.27 -18.93 19.00
C GLU A 203 -14.50 -18.38 17.59
N ILE A 204 -14.49 -17.05 17.41
CA ILE A 204 -14.50 -16.39 16.12
C ILE A 204 -13.25 -15.53 16.02
N ASN A 205 -12.37 -15.88 15.08
CA ASN A 205 -11.09 -15.22 14.83
C ASN A 205 -10.85 -15.02 13.32
N LYS A 206 -9.77 -14.31 12.99
CA LYS A 206 -9.37 -13.96 11.61
C LYS A 206 -9.39 -15.11 10.59
N ARG A 207 -9.18 -16.37 11.00
CA ARG A 207 -9.18 -17.52 10.09
C ARG A 207 -10.55 -17.79 9.46
N HIS A 208 -11.64 -17.38 10.12
CA HIS A 208 -12.99 -17.51 9.56
C HIS A 208 -13.26 -16.55 8.41
N PHE A 209 -12.36 -15.58 8.19
CA PHE A 209 -12.44 -14.59 7.12
C PHE A 209 -11.40 -14.86 6.01
N ALA A 210 -10.78 -16.04 5.99
CA ALA A 210 -9.77 -16.38 5.00
C ALA A 210 -10.35 -16.61 3.60
N THR A 211 -11.56 -17.19 3.52
CA THR A 211 -12.28 -17.46 2.27
C THR A 211 -13.79 -17.26 2.43
N VAL A 212 -14.51 -17.13 1.32
CA VAL A 212 -16.00 -17.09 1.31
C VAL A 212 -16.58 -18.36 1.93
N ASP A 213 -15.96 -19.52 1.70
CA ASP A 213 -16.40 -20.79 2.28
C ASP A 213 -16.25 -20.81 3.80
N THR A 214 -15.16 -20.25 4.34
CA THR A 214 -14.97 -20.17 5.79
C THR A 214 -15.98 -19.21 6.46
N VAL A 215 -16.36 -18.13 5.77
CA VAL A 215 -17.42 -17.23 6.24
C VAL A 215 -18.77 -17.92 6.20
N THR A 216 -19.06 -18.65 5.11
CA THR A 216 -20.30 -19.43 4.97
C THR A 216 -20.41 -20.52 6.04
N ALA A 217 -19.30 -21.19 6.34
CA ALA A 217 -19.23 -22.18 7.42
C ALA A 217 -19.49 -21.56 8.79
N LEU A 218 -18.98 -20.33 9.04
CA LEU A 218 -19.25 -19.59 10.27
C LEU A 218 -20.75 -19.33 10.47
N PHE A 219 -21.50 -19.06 9.40
CA PHE A 219 -22.95 -18.88 9.47
C PHE A 219 -23.71 -20.13 9.93
N GLN A 220 -23.15 -21.32 9.69
CA GLN A 220 -23.76 -22.59 10.08
C GLN A 220 -23.42 -23.04 11.50
N ARG A 221 -22.44 -22.41 12.16
CA ARG A 221 -21.99 -22.78 13.51
C ARG A 221 -23.07 -22.54 14.55
N GLN A 222 -23.37 -23.54 15.38
CA GLN A 222 -24.33 -23.43 16.50
C GLN A 222 -23.64 -23.48 17.88
N ASP A 223 -22.35 -23.77 17.90
CA ASP A 223 -21.51 -23.95 19.09
C ASP A 223 -20.89 -22.64 19.59
N LEU A 224 -21.56 -21.50 19.35
CA LEU A 224 -21.06 -20.17 19.69
C LEU A 224 -21.60 -19.70 21.05
N SER A 225 -20.78 -18.97 21.78
CA SER A 225 -21.20 -18.23 22.97
C SER A 225 -22.33 -17.22 22.65
N PRO A 226 -23.06 -16.70 23.64
CA PRO A 226 -24.07 -15.67 23.40
C PRO A 226 -23.55 -14.47 22.61
N LEU A 227 -22.32 -14.01 22.90
CA LEU A 227 -21.66 -12.94 22.17
C LEU A 227 -21.36 -13.34 20.71
N GLY A 228 -20.84 -14.55 20.51
CA GLY A 228 -20.56 -15.10 19.18
C GLY A 228 -21.84 -15.26 18.33
N GLN A 229 -22.97 -15.59 18.97
CA GLN A 229 -24.26 -15.67 18.28
C GLN A 229 -24.75 -14.30 17.79
N VAL A 230 -24.61 -13.25 18.62
CA VAL A 230 -24.91 -11.86 18.22
C VAL A 230 -24.00 -11.45 17.06
N PHE A 231 -22.69 -11.69 17.18
CA PHE A 231 -21.72 -11.40 16.11
C PHE A 231 -22.10 -12.09 14.79
N ARG A 232 -22.34 -13.41 14.83
CA ARG A 232 -22.71 -14.21 13.65
C ARG A 232 -23.95 -13.65 12.98
N ARG A 233 -24.98 -13.31 13.77
CA ARG A 233 -26.23 -12.74 13.26
C ARG A 233 -25.99 -11.39 12.57
N CYS A 234 -25.27 -10.47 13.20
CA CYS A 234 -24.95 -9.17 12.60
C CYS A 234 -24.10 -9.31 11.32
N LEU A 235 -23.14 -10.24 11.31
CA LEU A 235 -22.33 -10.53 10.13
C LEU A 235 -23.19 -11.07 8.97
N GLN A 236 -24.12 -11.98 9.27
CA GLN A 236 -25.06 -12.53 8.28
C GLN A 236 -25.94 -11.42 7.69
N GLU A 237 -26.52 -10.56 8.53
CA GLU A 237 -27.34 -9.43 8.07
C GLU A 237 -26.56 -8.48 7.15
N LEU A 238 -25.30 -8.18 7.49
CA LEU A 238 -24.43 -7.36 6.65
C LEU A 238 -24.12 -8.06 5.33
N HIS A 239 -23.79 -9.35 5.37
CA HIS A 239 -23.54 -10.17 4.20
C HIS A 239 -24.74 -10.17 3.25
N ASP A 240 -25.95 -10.37 3.76
CA ASP A 240 -27.18 -10.41 2.97
C ASP A 240 -27.49 -9.05 2.34
N LYS A 241 -27.26 -7.94 3.07
CA LYS A 241 -27.37 -6.58 2.53
C LYS A 241 -26.38 -6.33 1.39
N ILE A 242 -25.14 -6.81 1.52
CA ILE A 242 -24.14 -6.69 0.45
C ILE A 242 -24.60 -7.54 -0.75
N ALA A 243 -25.00 -8.79 -0.55
CA ALA A 243 -25.45 -9.67 -1.63
C ALA A 243 -26.68 -9.11 -2.37
N ALA A 244 -27.64 -8.52 -1.66
CA ALA A 244 -28.85 -7.94 -2.25
C ALA A 244 -28.57 -6.69 -3.09
N ASN A 245 -27.62 -5.84 -2.67
CA ASN A 245 -27.25 -4.62 -3.39
C ASN A 245 -26.26 -4.87 -4.54
N TYR A 246 -25.67 -6.07 -4.57
CA TYR A 246 -24.73 -6.49 -5.61
C TYR A 246 -25.10 -7.89 -6.13
N PRO A 247 -26.30 -8.05 -6.75
CA PRO A 247 -26.77 -9.35 -7.21
C PRO A 247 -25.82 -9.93 -8.25
N THR A 248 -25.40 -11.17 -8.00
CA THR A 248 -24.42 -11.94 -8.74
C THR A 248 -24.85 -12.21 -10.19
N SER A 249 -24.59 -11.28 -11.11
CA SER A 249 -24.34 -11.61 -12.51
C SER A 249 -22.83 -11.86 -12.69
N ALA A 250 -22.36 -13.06 -12.36
CA ALA A 250 -21.08 -13.65 -12.81
C ALA A 250 -19.86 -12.71 -12.95
N THR A 251 -19.74 -11.72 -12.07
CA THR A 251 -18.54 -10.93 -11.86
C THR A 251 -18.27 -11.05 -10.38
N VAL A 252 -17.30 -11.90 -10.07
CA VAL A 252 -16.77 -12.14 -8.74
C VAL A 252 -16.63 -10.80 -8.02
N PHE A 253 -17.37 -10.65 -6.94
CA PHE A 253 -17.18 -9.56 -6.00
C PHE A 253 -15.75 -9.68 -5.46
N ASN A 254 -14.85 -8.80 -5.89
CA ASN A 254 -13.53 -8.66 -5.30
C ASN A 254 -13.56 -7.37 -4.44
N PRO A 255 -13.67 -7.47 -3.10
CA PRO A 255 -13.97 -6.32 -2.23
C PRO A 255 -12.76 -5.41 -1.96
N LEU A 256 -11.60 -5.66 -2.55
CA LEU A 256 -10.64 -4.61 -2.83
C LEU A 256 -11.03 -4.05 -4.19
N LYS A 257 -11.44 -2.77 -4.29
CA LYS A 257 -11.74 -2.08 -5.57
C LYS A 257 -10.84 -2.61 -6.69
N GLY A 258 -11.29 -3.62 -7.42
CA GLY A 258 -10.67 -4.07 -8.64
C GLY A 258 -10.84 -2.87 -9.55
N ILE A 259 -9.76 -2.16 -9.81
CA ILE A 259 -9.83 -0.90 -10.52
C ILE A 259 -10.52 -1.24 -11.86
N THR A 260 -11.68 -0.65 -12.12
CA THR A 260 -12.48 -0.85 -13.35
C THR A 260 -11.80 -0.20 -14.57
N SER A 261 -10.47 -0.09 -14.53
CA SER A 261 -9.62 0.43 -15.57
C SER A 261 -9.79 -0.40 -16.83
N THR A 262 -10.15 0.29 -17.90
CA THR A 262 -10.07 -0.26 -19.25
C THR A 262 -8.62 -0.34 -19.74
N GLU A 263 -7.66 0.28 -19.04
CA GLU A 263 -6.25 0.29 -19.40
C GLU A 263 -5.31 -0.03 -18.23
N ILE A 264 -4.30 -0.86 -18.49
CA ILE A 264 -3.15 -1.07 -17.62
C ILE A 264 -1.89 -0.54 -18.31
N ILE A 265 -1.22 0.42 -17.66
CA ILE A 265 0.03 1.03 -18.12
C ILE A 265 1.20 0.40 -17.36
N ILE A 266 2.06 -0.33 -18.06
CA ILE A 266 3.29 -0.89 -17.51
C ILE A 266 4.46 0.04 -17.79
N CYS A 267 5.11 0.46 -16.71
CA CYS A 267 6.32 1.27 -16.71
C CYS A 267 7.42 0.61 -15.85
N GLY A 268 8.58 1.23 -15.81
CA GLY A 268 9.80 0.72 -15.16
C GLY A 268 11.05 1.08 -15.97
N GLY A 269 12.21 0.70 -15.48
CA GLY A 269 13.44 0.76 -16.27
C GLY A 269 13.39 -0.24 -17.43
N ARG A 270 14.32 -0.10 -18.39
CA ARG A 270 14.64 -1.25 -19.25
C ARG A 270 15.13 -2.40 -18.35
N ARG A 271 14.99 -3.66 -18.76
CA ARG A 271 15.57 -4.81 -18.01
C ARG A 271 15.04 -5.03 -16.57
N THR A 272 13.99 -4.34 -16.14
CA THR A 272 13.34 -4.55 -14.82
C THR A 272 12.20 -5.57 -14.87
N GLY A 273 12.02 -6.29 -15.99
CA GLY A 273 10.94 -7.26 -16.14
C GLY A 273 9.62 -6.69 -16.66
N THR A 274 9.59 -5.48 -17.21
CA THR A 274 8.38 -4.91 -17.84
C THR A 274 7.72 -5.85 -18.86
N THR A 275 8.52 -6.54 -19.67
CA THR A 275 8.01 -7.52 -20.65
C THR A 275 7.47 -8.80 -19.98
N LEU A 276 8.08 -9.27 -18.90
CA LEU A 276 7.58 -10.41 -18.14
C LEU A 276 6.23 -10.07 -17.49
N LEU A 277 6.12 -8.89 -16.87
CA LEU A 277 4.86 -8.41 -16.31
C LEU A 277 3.78 -8.31 -17.40
N ALA A 278 4.12 -7.77 -18.57
CA ALA A 278 3.18 -7.72 -19.69
C ALA A 278 2.73 -9.12 -20.11
N ALA A 279 3.65 -10.09 -20.20
CA ALA A 279 3.34 -11.48 -20.54
C ALA A 279 2.40 -12.14 -19.51
N ILE A 280 2.65 -11.91 -18.22
CA ILE A 280 1.81 -12.38 -17.12
C ILE A 280 0.39 -11.83 -17.27
N LEU A 281 0.23 -10.52 -17.45
CA LEU A 281 -1.10 -9.91 -17.59
C LEU A 281 -1.82 -10.33 -18.87
N SER A 282 -1.07 -10.47 -19.97
CA SER A 282 -1.59 -10.96 -21.26
C SER A 282 -2.07 -12.42 -21.23
N SER A 283 -1.85 -13.16 -20.14
CA SER A 283 -2.39 -14.52 -19.98
C SER A 283 -3.91 -14.56 -19.80
N ASP A 284 -4.54 -13.48 -19.31
CA ASP A 284 -6.00 -13.40 -19.22
C ASP A 284 -6.61 -13.11 -20.60
N VAL A 285 -7.56 -13.94 -21.03
CA VAL A 285 -8.25 -13.85 -22.32
C VAL A 285 -8.93 -12.51 -22.60
N ARG A 286 -9.31 -11.75 -21.55
CA ARG A 286 -9.91 -10.41 -21.63
C ARG A 286 -8.90 -9.33 -21.96
N THR A 287 -7.61 -9.63 -21.97
CA THR A 287 -6.56 -8.68 -22.32
C THR A 287 -6.03 -8.90 -23.73
N ASN A 288 -5.33 -7.92 -24.28
CA ASN A 288 -4.60 -8.11 -25.53
C ASN A 288 -3.43 -9.10 -25.35
N PRO A 289 -3.09 -9.88 -26.39
CA PRO A 289 -1.85 -10.63 -26.44
C PRO A 289 -0.64 -9.73 -26.19
N LEU A 290 0.48 -10.34 -25.78
CA LEU A 290 1.73 -9.62 -25.55
C LEU A 290 2.13 -8.89 -26.83
N ALA A 291 2.06 -7.56 -26.77
CA ALA A 291 2.27 -6.65 -27.90
C ALA A 291 3.65 -5.98 -27.81
N ALA A 292 4.05 -5.35 -28.92
CA ALA A 292 5.24 -4.51 -28.99
C ALA A 292 5.13 -3.30 -28.03
N GLU A 293 6.26 -2.62 -27.80
CA GLU A 293 6.29 -1.43 -26.98
C GLU A 293 5.44 -0.31 -27.56
N ALA A 294 4.62 0.32 -26.71
CA ALA A 294 3.75 1.43 -27.08
C ALA A 294 4.53 2.75 -27.21
N GLN A 295 5.59 2.75 -28.03
CA GLN A 295 6.49 3.88 -28.27
C GLN A 295 5.76 5.13 -28.76
N ILE A 296 4.72 4.96 -29.58
CA ILE A 296 3.90 6.06 -30.07
C ILE A 296 3.25 6.87 -28.94
N VAL A 297 2.82 6.20 -27.85
CA VAL A 297 2.22 6.88 -26.70
C VAL A 297 3.25 7.77 -26.02
N THR A 298 4.49 7.31 -25.87
CA THR A 298 5.59 8.13 -25.31
C THR A 298 5.81 9.38 -26.14
N ARG A 299 5.86 9.28 -27.48
CA ARG A 299 6.07 10.44 -28.37
C ARG A 299 4.94 11.46 -28.29
N ILE A 300 3.68 11.00 -28.19
CA ILE A 300 2.53 11.89 -27.99
C ILE A 300 2.67 12.64 -26.66
N VAL A 301 3.02 11.94 -25.58
CA VAL A 301 3.15 12.52 -24.24
C VAL A 301 4.36 13.45 -24.12
N GLU A 302 5.48 13.15 -24.79
CA GLU A 302 6.64 14.05 -24.88
C GLU A 302 6.27 15.37 -25.58
N THR A 303 5.47 15.29 -26.65
CA THR A 303 4.98 16.48 -27.35
C THR A 303 4.08 17.31 -26.44
N TYR A 304 3.17 16.67 -25.71
CA TYR A 304 2.35 17.35 -24.69
C TYR A 304 3.22 18.01 -23.60
N ARG A 305 4.20 17.30 -23.06
CA ARG A 305 5.13 17.82 -22.06
C ARG A 305 5.85 19.07 -22.56
N TRP A 306 6.38 19.02 -23.78
CA TRP A 306 7.05 20.16 -24.40
C TRP A 306 6.07 21.33 -24.54
N GLY A 307 4.88 21.09 -25.07
CA GLY A 307 3.89 22.14 -25.26
C GLY A 307 3.44 22.77 -23.93
N ARG A 308 3.23 21.97 -22.88
CA ARG A 308 2.88 22.48 -21.55
C ARG A 308 3.97 23.38 -20.98
N LYS A 309 5.25 23.01 -21.12
CA LYS A 309 6.38 23.85 -20.67
C LYS A 309 6.48 25.18 -21.43
N ASN A 310 6.02 25.21 -22.67
CA ASN A 310 6.10 26.38 -23.56
C ASN A 310 4.74 27.05 -23.77
N PHE A 311 3.72 26.71 -22.96
CA PHE A 311 2.33 27.04 -23.26
C PHE A 311 2.13 28.55 -23.35
N ALA A 312 2.55 29.28 -22.31
CA ALA A 312 2.38 30.73 -22.23
C ALA A 312 3.09 31.49 -23.36
N ALA A 313 4.26 31.01 -23.79
CA ALA A 313 5.10 31.72 -24.76
C ALA A 313 4.78 31.38 -26.22
N MET A 314 4.34 30.16 -26.51
CA MET A 314 4.27 29.65 -27.89
C MET A 314 2.89 29.12 -28.30
N ILE A 315 1.96 28.90 -27.36
CA ILE A 315 0.69 28.21 -27.62
C ILE A 315 -0.52 29.07 -27.25
N ALA A 316 -0.46 29.74 -26.09
CA ALA A 316 -1.54 30.53 -25.55
C ALA A 316 -2.00 31.61 -26.53
N GLY A 317 -3.31 31.72 -26.73
CA GLY A 317 -3.94 32.75 -27.57
C GLY A 317 -3.79 32.56 -29.08
N SER A 318 -2.88 31.69 -29.55
CA SER A 318 -2.74 31.37 -30.98
C SER A 318 -3.39 30.04 -31.36
N PHE A 319 -3.29 29.02 -30.50
CA PHE A 319 -3.81 27.68 -30.78
C PHE A 319 -4.77 27.18 -29.71
N PHE A 320 -4.57 27.58 -28.45
CA PHE A 320 -5.42 27.20 -27.33
C PHE A 320 -5.56 28.37 -26.36
N ASP A 321 -6.76 28.50 -25.78
CA ASP A 321 -7.08 29.59 -24.85
C ASP A 321 -6.59 29.30 -23.42
N SER A 322 -6.36 28.03 -23.09
CA SER A 322 -5.89 27.61 -21.76
C SER A 322 -5.15 26.28 -21.77
N GLU A 323 -4.29 26.07 -20.76
CA GLU A 323 -3.62 24.78 -20.54
C GLU A 323 -4.61 23.63 -20.37
N LYS A 324 -5.80 23.90 -19.81
CA LYS A 324 -6.87 22.91 -19.65
C LYS A 324 -7.41 22.43 -20.99
N GLN A 325 -7.61 23.34 -21.94
CA GLN A 325 -8.04 22.99 -23.30
C GLN A 325 -6.94 22.20 -24.03
N PHE A 326 -5.69 22.61 -23.88
CA PHE A 326 -4.53 21.90 -24.42
C PHE A 326 -4.40 20.47 -23.87
N ALA A 327 -4.53 20.30 -22.55
CA ALA A 327 -4.51 18.99 -21.92
C ALA A 327 -5.68 18.09 -22.40
N ARG A 328 -6.88 18.66 -22.56
CA ARG A 328 -8.05 17.95 -23.12
C ARG A 328 -7.78 17.46 -24.54
N PHE A 329 -7.18 18.28 -25.40
CA PHE A 329 -6.82 17.87 -26.75
C PHE A 329 -5.92 16.62 -26.78
N TYR A 330 -4.86 16.59 -25.97
CA TYR A 330 -3.99 15.41 -25.88
C TYR A 330 -4.67 14.22 -25.22
N GLN A 331 -5.55 14.46 -24.24
CA GLN A 331 -6.36 13.41 -23.63
C GLN A 331 -7.30 12.77 -24.66
N ASP A 332 -7.97 13.56 -25.49
CA ASP A 332 -8.87 13.06 -26.55
C ASP A 332 -8.09 12.29 -27.63
N LEU A 333 -6.90 12.75 -28.00
CA LEU A 333 -6.01 12.06 -28.93
C LEU A 333 -5.61 10.67 -28.39
N LEU A 334 -5.20 10.59 -27.12
CA LEU A 334 -4.84 9.32 -26.48
C LEU A 334 -6.05 8.41 -26.30
N ASN A 335 -7.20 8.95 -25.89
CA ASN A 335 -8.44 8.19 -25.75
C ASN A 335 -8.87 7.59 -27.10
N ARG A 336 -8.72 8.35 -28.19
CA ARG A 336 -8.97 7.82 -29.54
C ARG A 336 -7.99 6.70 -29.87
N PHE A 337 -6.69 6.91 -29.66
CA PHE A 337 -5.68 5.86 -29.87
C PHE A 337 -6.02 4.57 -29.11
N VAL A 338 -6.30 4.68 -27.81
CA VAL A 338 -6.70 3.55 -26.95
C VAL A 338 -7.92 2.85 -27.50
N ARG A 339 -8.96 3.60 -27.88
CA ARG A 339 -10.20 3.02 -28.42
C ARG A 339 -9.96 2.24 -29.72
N GLU A 340 -9.21 2.81 -30.67
CA GLU A 340 -8.90 2.15 -31.95
C GLU A 340 -8.06 0.87 -31.73
N VAL A 341 -7.05 0.95 -30.86
CA VAL A 341 -6.20 -0.21 -30.54
C VAL A 341 -6.99 -1.27 -29.79
N SER A 342 -7.75 -0.89 -28.75
CA SER A 342 -8.55 -1.83 -27.98
C SER A 342 -9.60 -2.53 -28.84
N ALA A 343 -10.26 -1.82 -29.77
CA ALA A 343 -11.21 -2.43 -30.70
C ALA A 343 -10.55 -3.52 -31.57
N ARG A 344 -9.25 -3.39 -31.86
CA ARG A 344 -8.49 -4.35 -32.66
C ARG A 344 -7.94 -5.53 -31.86
N VAL A 345 -7.39 -5.29 -30.67
CA VAL A 345 -6.59 -6.31 -29.95
C VAL A 345 -7.18 -6.79 -28.63
N SER A 346 -8.20 -6.10 -28.11
CA SER A 346 -8.89 -6.43 -26.85
C SER A 346 -10.34 -5.91 -26.84
N PRO A 347 -11.20 -6.33 -27.80
CA PRO A 347 -12.55 -5.79 -27.92
C PRO A 347 -13.38 -6.11 -26.67
N GLY A 348 -13.89 -5.08 -26.00
CA GLY A 348 -14.63 -5.21 -24.74
C GLY A 348 -13.79 -5.63 -23.52
N GLY A 349 -12.46 -5.62 -23.67
CA GLY A 349 -11.51 -6.10 -22.67
C GLY A 349 -10.68 -5.00 -22.01
N VAL A 350 -9.55 -5.40 -21.41
CA VAL A 350 -8.56 -4.51 -20.79
C VAL A 350 -7.35 -4.36 -21.71
N LEU A 351 -6.98 -3.13 -22.05
CA LEU A 351 -5.82 -2.83 -22.88
C LEU A 351 -4.56 -2.67 -22.03
N ILE A 352 -3.55 -3.50 -22.29
CA ILE A 352 -2.23 -3.42 -21.68
C ILE A 352 -1.31 -2.62 -22.62
N LEU A 353 -0.81 -1.48 -22.13
CA LEU A 353 0.21 -0.69 -22.81
C LEU A 353 1.51 -0.75 -22.01
N LYS A 354 2.60 -1.17 -22.65
CA LYS A 354 3.91 -1.28 -22.01
C LYS A 354 4.95 -0.48 -22.77
N ASN A 355 5.71 0.33 -22.05
CA ASN A 355 6.95 0.91 -22.53
C ASN A 355 7.81 1.33 -21.33
N PRO A 356 9.09 0.89 -21.21
CA PRO A 356 9.98 1.40 -20.17
C PRO A 356 10.05 2.94 -20.11
N GLU A 357 10.01 3.61 -21.27
CA GLU A 357 10.08 5.07 -21.37
C GLU A 357 8.87 5.80 -20.79
N PHE A 358 7.77 5.09 -20.48
CA PHE A 358 6.67 5.67 -19.71
C PHE A 358 7.11 6.20 -18.34
N SER A 359 8.14 5.62 -17.72
CA SER A 359 8.67 6.14 -16.46
C SER A 359 9.28 7.53 -16.61
N LEU A 360 9.85 7.84 -17.79
CA LEU A 360 10.41 9.16 -18.09
C LEU A 360 9.31 10.21 -18.27
N VAL A 361 8.06 9.81 -18.48
CA VAL A 361 6.89 10.67 -18.69
C VAL A 361 5.73 10.38 -17.70
N LEU A 362 6.04 9.81 -16.53
CA LEU A 362 5.01 9.32 -15.60
C LEU A 362 4.03 10.41 -15.17
N MET A 363 4.51 11.59 -14.78
CA MET A 363 3.64 12.65 -14.25
C MET A 363 2.61 13.11 -15.30
N GLU A 364 3.02 13.20 -16.57
CA GLU A 364 2.13 13.51 -17.67
C GLU A 364 1.17 12.37 -17.97
N LEU A 365 1.64 11.12 -17.95
CA LEU A 365 0.77 9.95 -18.13
C LEU A 365 -0.32 9.88 -17.05
N LEU A 366 0.05 10.05 -15.78
CA LEU A 366 -0.91 10.16 -14.68
C LEU A 366 -1.90 11.30 -14.95
N SER A 367 -1.43 12.43 -15.47
CA SER A 367 -2.31 13.56 -15.77
C SER A 367 -3.30 13.28 -16.91
N LEU A 368 -2.92 12.52 -17.93
CA LEU A 368 -3.72 12.28 -19.14
C LEU A 368 -4.61 11.03 -19.03
N PHE A 369 -4.06 9.93 -18.51
CA PHE A 369 -4.80 8.69 -18.29
C PHE A 369 -5.42 8.69 -16.89
N LYS A 370 -6.57 9.34 -16.72
CA LYS A 370 -7.21 9.49 -15.39
C LYS A 370 -7.72 8.19 -14.79
N ARG A 371 -8.05 7.20 -15.63
CA ARG A 371 -8.70 5.95 -15.23
C ARG A 371 -7.79 4.73 -15.30
N ALA A 372 -6.57 4.87 -15.80
CA ALA A 372 -5.68 3.73 -15.99
C ALA A 372 -5.01 3.32 -14.68
N LEU A 373 -4.78 2.01 -14.57
CA LEU A 373 -3.96 1.38 -13.54
C LEU A 373 -2.49 1.39 -14.01
N PHE A 374 -1.59 1.86 -13.16
CA PHE A 374 -0.17 1.93 -13.45
C PHE A 374 0.59 0.90 -12.64
N LEU A 375 1.40 0.09 -13.32
CA LEU A 375 2.28 -0.89 -12.71
C LEU A 375 3.73 -0.54 -13.04
N VAL A 376 4.51 -0.22 -12.02
CA VAL A 376 5.94 0.11 -12.12
C VAL A 376 6.74 -1.11 -11.74
N THR A 377 7.58 -1.59 -12.65
CA THR A 377 8.54 -2.65 -12.31
C THR A 377 9.85 -2.06 -11.76
N ILE A 378 10.29 -2.60 -10.63
CA ILE A 378 11.57 -2.26 -9.96
C ILE A 378 12.42 -3.54 -9.88
N ARG A 379 13.74 -3.39 -9.97
CA ARG A 379 14.72 -4.47 -9.89
C ARG A 379 15.92 -3.98 -9.10
N ASP A 380 16.65 -4.89 -8.48
CA ASP A 380 17.94 -4.58 -7.87
C ASP A 380 18.82 -3.82 -8.87
N PRO A 381 19.33 -2.62 -8.53
CA PRO A 381 20.10 -1.81 -9.47
C PRO A 381 21.37 -2.51 -9.95
N ARG A 382 21.93 -3.41 -9.16
CA ARG A 382 23.16 -4.15 -9.51
C ARG A 382 22.86 -5.18 -10.59
N ASP A 383 21.76 -5.92 -10.47
CA ASP A 383 21.29 -6.84 -11.51
C ASP A 383 20.80 -6.11 -12.76
N TYR A 384 20.23 -4.91 -12.62
CA TYR A 384 19.91 -4.04 -13.76
C TYR A 384 21.18 -3.69 -14.55
N VAL A 385 22.24 -3.20 -13.89
CA VAL A 385 23.48 -2.79 -14.56
C VAL A 385 24.17 -3.99 -15.22
N ALA A 386 24.26 -5.14 -14.52
CA ALA A 386 24.77 -6.37 -15.09
C ALA A 386 23.99 -6.77 -16.37
N SER A 387 22.67 -6.60 -16.37
CA SER A 387 21.85 -6.86 -17.56
C SER A 387 22.04 -5.85 -18.70
N GLU A 388 22.35 -4.58 -18.44
CA GLU A 388 22.59 -3.58 -19.49
C GLU A 388 23.94 -3.84 -20.18
N ILE A 389 24.97 -4.22 -19.43
CA ILE A 389 26.29 -4.60 -19.97
C ILE A 389 26.13 -5.75 -20.98
N GLU A 390 25.33 -6.77 -20.63
CA GLU A 390 25.05 -7.90 -21.50
C GLU A 390 24.29 -7.51 -22.78
N VAL A 391 23.47 -6.45 -22.74
CA VAL A 391 22.81 -5.92 -23.93
C VAL A 391 23.81 -5.20 -24.84
N GLU A 392 24.70 -4.37 -24.29
CA GLU A 392 25.72 -3.70 -25.09
C GLU A 392 26.74 -4.69 -25.68
N ARG A 393 27.09 -5.76 -24.93
CA ARG A 393 27.89 -6.88 -25.46
C ARG A 393 27.26 -7.50 -26.70
N ARG A 394 25.97 -7.84 -26.64
CA ARG A 394 25.22 -8.38 -27.79
C ARG A 394 25.11 -7.40 -28.94
N ARG A 395 24.88 -6.11 -28.64
CA ARG A 395 24.85 -5.05 -29.66
C ARG A 395 26.18 -4.94 -30.41
N LEU A 396 27.32 -5.06 -29.72
CA LEU A 396 28.63 -5.07 -30.37
C LEU A 396 28.78 -6.29 -31.27
N ALA A 397 28.38 -7.47 -30.79
CA ALA A 397 28.40 -8.70 -31.59
C ALA A 397 27.57 -8.56 -32.87
N ASP A 398 26.35 -8.04 -32.78
CA ASP A 398 25.45 -7.81 -33.92
C ASP A 398 26.02 -6.80 -34.93
N GLN A 399 26.89 -5.90 -34.47
CA GLN A 399 27.61 -4.93 -35.32
C GLN A 399 28.92 -5.51 -35.90
N GLY A 400 29.22 -6.79 -35.69
CA GLY A 400 30.49 -7.42 -36.08
C GLY A 400 31.69 -6.90 -35.30
N ARG A 401 31.47 -6.31 -34.12
CA ARG A 401 32.52 -5.80 -33.21
C ARG A 401 32.77 -6.80 -32.09
N ASP A 402 33.98 -6.74 -31.55
CA ASP A 402 34.41 -7.56 -30.42
C ASP A 402 33.54 -7.30 -29.17
N PRO A 403 32.74 -8.30 -28.71
CA PRO A 403 31.84 -8.15 -27.56
C PRO A 403 32.56 -7.91 -26.23
N ASP A 404 33.83 -8.32 -26.13
CA ASP A 404 34.63 -8.14 -24.91
C ASP A 404 35.12 -6.69 -24.74
N LYS A 405 34.98 -5.86 -25.79
CA LYS A 405 35.26 -4.42 -25.76
C LYS A 405 34.05 -3.57 -25.38
N VAL A 406 33.11 -4.14 -24.63
CA VAL A 406 31.95 -3.40 -24.10
C VAL A 406 32.42 -2.25 -23.20
N ASP A 407 31.86 -1.07 -23.42
CA ASP A 407 32.08 0.10 -22.56
C ASP A 407 31.40 -0.15 -21.20
N ARG A 408 32.21 -0.45 -20.18
CA ARG A 408 31.75 -0.71 -18.80
C ARG A 408 31.63 0.57 -17.98
N ASP A 409 31.05 1.62 -18.57
CA ASP A 409 30.69 2.84 -17.83
C ASP A 409 29.51 2.56 -16.88
N ILE A 410 29.84 1.97 -15.73
CA ILE A 410 28.89 1.59 -14.67
C ILE A 410 28.09 2.79 -14.18
N ALA A 411 28.75 3.94 -14.07
CA ALA A 411 28.10 5.16 -13.62
C ALA A 411 26.99 5.58 -14.59
N LYS A 412 27.25 5.52 -15.89
CA LYS A 412 26.25 5.80 -16.94
C LYS A 412 25.07 4.83 -16.91
N PHE A 413 25.30 3.53 -16.72
CA PHE A 413 24.19 2.57 -16.60
C PHE A 413 23.36 2.82 -15.33
N ALA A 414 24.01 3.03 -14.18
CA ALA A 414 23.33 3.33 -12.93
C ALA A 414 22.54 4.65 -13.01
N GLN A 415 23.12 5.70 -13.59
CA GLN A 415 22.47 6.99 -13.77
C GLN A 415 21.26 6.91 -14.69
N ARG A 416 21.35 6.13 -15.78
CA ARG A 416 20.21 5.85 -16.66
C ARG A 416 19.08 5.15 -15.90
N TYR A 417 19.40 4.24 -14.99
CA TYR A 417 18.36 3.61 -14.18
C TYR A 417 17.66 4.61 -13.26
N MET A 418 18.46 5.48 -12.62
CA MET A 418 17.95 6.56 -11.79
C MET A 418 17.07 7.54 -12.59
N ASP A 419 17.37 7.79 -13.88
CA ASP A 419 16.52 8.62 -14.73
C ASP A 419 15.10 8.04 -14.89
N TYR A 420 14.98 6.73 -15.08
CA TYR A 420 13.67 6.05 -15.14
C TYR A 420 12.91 6.19 -13.81
N LEU A 421 13.60 6.10 -12.67
CA LEU A 421 12.95 6.04 -11.36
C LEU A 421 12.79 7.40 -10.67
N ARG A 422 13.39 8.47 -11.21
CA ARG A 422 13.41 9.80 -10.60
C ARG A 422 12.02 10.31 -10.22
N GLN A 423 11.03 10.16 -11.11
CA GLN A 423 9.65 10.61 -10.84
C GLN A 423 8.97 9.74 -9.77
N HIS A 424 9.24 8.45 -9.75
CA HIS A 424 8.66 7.50 -8.79
C HIS A 424 9.19 7.78 -7.39
N ILE A 425 10.51 7.94 -7.26
CA ILE A 425 11.18 8.30 -6.00
C ILE A 425 10.66 9.63 -5.47
N LYS A 426 10.45 10.62 -6.34
CA LYS A 426 9.87 11.91 -5.96
C LYS A 426 8.46 11.75 -5.37
N LEU A 427 7.60 10.94 -6.00
CA LEU A 427 6.25 10.70 -5.48
C LEU A 427 6.27 9.99 -4.12
N ILE A 428 7.14 8.99 -3.96
CA ILE A 428 7.27 8.23 -2.71
C ILE A 428 7.77 9.14 -1.58
N ASN A 429 8.85 9.89 -1.80
CA ASN A 429 9.44 10.75 -0.77
C ASN A 429 8.51 11.88 -0.34
N ASN A 430 7.61 12.30 -1.21
CA ASN A 430 6.62 13.33 -0.91
C ASN A 430 5.32 12.75 -0.30
N GLY A 431 5.18 11.44 -0.13
CA GLY A 431 3.91 10.81 0.29
C GLY A 431 2.78 10.99 -0.73
N GLN A 432 3.10 11.23 -2.00
CA GLN A 432 2.16 11.57 -3.07
C GLN A 432 1.91 10.41 -4.05
N LEU A 433 2.16 9.17 -3.64
CA LEU A 433 1.98 8.02 -4.51
C LEU A 433 0.47 7.82 -4.79
N PRO A 434 0.00 7.96 -6.04
CA PRO A 434 -1.42 7.80 -6.33
C PRO A 434 -1.88 6.36 -6.10
N GLU A 435 -3.12 6.17 -5.61
CA GLU A 435 -3.69 4.83 -5.35
C GLU A 435 -3.61 3.86 -6.54
N ARG A 436 -3.66 4.40 -7.76
CA ARG A 436 -3.62 3.65 -9.02
C ARG A 436 -2.20 3.38 -9.54
N LEU A 437 -1.16 3.67 -8.76
CA LEU A 437 0.24 3.45 -9.12
C LEU A 437 0.85 2.43 -8.15
N HIS A 438 1.15 1.23 -8.65
CA HIS A 438 1.67 0.14 -7.83
C HIS A 438 3.07 -0.28 -8.25
N VAL A 439 3.89 -0.59 -7.26
CA VAL A 439 5.24 -1.10 -7.43
C VAL A 439 5.24 -2.62 -7.45
N ILE A 440 5.88 -3.20 -8.46
CA ILE A 440 6.06 -4.64 -8.66
C ILE A 440 7.56 -4.93 -8.69
N TYR A 441 8.03 -5.76 -7.76
CA TYR A 441 9.44 -6.18 -7.70
C TYR A 441 9.69 -7.31 -8.70
N TYR A 442 10.75 -7.16 -9.50
CA TYR A 442 11.21 -8.20 -10.42
C TYR A 442 11.53 -9.49 -9.70
N GLU A 443 12.20 -9.37 -8.55
CA GLU A 443 12.60 -10.50 -7.72
C GLU A 443 11.38 -11.28 -7.23
N ASP A 444 10.30 -10.60 -6.85
CA ASP A 444 9.05 -11.27 -6.45
C ASP A 444 8.37 -11.97 -7.63
N MET A 445 8.34 -11.36 -8.83
CA MET A 445 7.78 -12.01 -10.02
C MET A 445 8.49 -13.34 -10.35
N VAL A 446 9.78 -13.43 -10.03
CA VAL A 446 10.62 -14.57 -10.40
C VAL A 446 10.76 -15.59 -9.27
N LEU A 447 10.97 -15.15 -8.03
CA LEU A 447 11.21 -16.01 -6.87
C LEU A 447 9.92 -16.40 -6.14
N LYS A 448 8.86 -15.59 -6.27
CA LYS A 448 7.56 -15.77 -5.61
C LYS A 448 6.43 -15.67 -6.64
N SER A 449 6.60 -16.35 -7.77
CA SER A 449 5.73 -16.22 -8.94
C SER A 449 4.25 -16.46 -8.60
N GLU A 450 3.90 -17.51 -7.87
CA GLU A 450 2.52 -17.82 -7.48
C GLU A 450 1.89 -16.73 -6.60
N GLN A 451 2.61 -16.25 -5.59
CA GLN A 451 2.15 -15.17 -4.71
C GLN A 451 1.97 -13.87 -5.50
N THR A 452 2.91 -13.59 -6.40
CA THR A 452 2.86 -12.40 -7.27
C THR A 452 1.70 -12.48 -8.25
N LEU A 453 1.45 -13.64 -8.85
CA LEU A 453 0.29 -13.89 -9.72
C LEU A 453 -1.01 -13.66 -8.95
N HIS A 454 -1.15 -14.24 -7.76
CA HIS A 454 -2.33 -14.04 -6.93
C HIS A 454 -2.55 -12.56 -6.59
N ARG A 455 -1.48 -11.86 -6.17
CA ARG A 455 -1.54 -10.41 -5.89
C ARG A 455 -1.93 -9.59 -7.11
N LEU A 456 -1.37 -9.90 -8.28
CA LEU A 456 -1.72 -9.22 -9.53
C LEU A 456 -3.17 -9.48 -9.92
N SER A 457 -3.66 -10.72 -9.84
CA SER A 457 -5.06 -11.08 -10.08
C SER A 457 -6.01 -10.29 -9.17
N MET A 458 -5.68 -10.19 -7.87
CA MET A 458 -6.45 -9.40 -6.92
C MET A 458 -6.44 -7.91 -7.26
N LEU A 459 -5.28 -7.38 -7.61
CA LEU A 459 -5.10 -5.97 -7.93
C LEU A 459 -5.82 -5.55 -9.22
N THR A 460 -5.74 -6.37 -10.28
CA THR A 460 -6.24 -6.04 -11.61
C THR A 460 -7.63 -6.60 -11.88
N GLY A 461 -8.16 -7.47 -11.02
CA GLY A 461 -9.38 -8.24 -11.29
C GLY A 461 -9.24 -9.25 -12.45
N LEU A 462 -8.00 -9.56 -12.85
CA LEU A 462 -7.71 -10.50 -13.95
C LEU A 462 -7.65 -11.95 -13.44
N GLN A 463 -8.09 -12.89 -14.27
CA GLN A 463 -7.94 -14.32 -14.09
C GLN A 463 -6.67 -14.74 -14.84
N LEU A 464 -5.52 -14.56 -14.19
CA LEU A 464 -4.23 -14.83 -14.80
C LEU A 464 -4.00 -16.34 -14.93
N GLN A 465 -3.88 -16.83 -16.17
CA GLN A 465 -3.64 -18.25 -16.51
C GLN A 465 -2.16 -18.51 -16.84
N PHE A 466 -1.26 -17.69 -16.30
CA PHE A 466 0.16 -17.77 -16.58
C PHE A 466 0.81 -18.91 -15.79
N ASN A 467 1.41 -19.89 -16.47
CA ASN A 467 2.21 -20.94 -15.84
C ASN A 467 3.71 -20.56 -15.86
N PRO A 468 4.35 -20.31 -14.70
CA PRO A 468 5.77 -19.98 -14.62
C PRO A 468 6.72 -21.02 -15.22
N ALA A 469 6.30 -22.29 -15.29
CA ALA A 469 7.12 -23.40 -15.78
C ALA A 469 7.03 -23.61 -17.30
N GLU A 470 6.15 -22.90 -18.00
CA GLU A 470 5.89 -23.09 -19.43
C GLU A 470 6.29 -21.88 -20.28
N PRO A 471 6.53 -22.07 -21.59
CA PRO A 471 6.65 -20.95 -22.54
C PRO A 471 5.42 -20.04 -22.52
N TRP A 472 5.60 -18.76 -22.81
CA TRP A 472 4.51 -17.78 -22.76
C TRP A 472 3.51 -18.00 -23.90
N GLY A 473 2.24 -18.27 -23.58
CA GLY A 473 1.26 -18.70 -24.58
C GLY A 473 0.74 -17.60 -25.53
N ARG A 474 0.27 -16.45 -25.00
CA ARG A 474 -0.44 -15.42 -25.78
C ARG A 474 0.48 -14.31 -26.30
N VAL A 475 1.41 -14.63 -27.20
CA VAL A 475 2.30 -13.65 -27.85
C VAL A 475 1.76 -13.23 -29.21
N SER A 476 1.70 -11.92 -29.50
CA SER A 476 1.24 -11.42 -30.80
C SER A 476 2.23 -11.73 -31.92
N GLU A 477 1.73 -12.11 -33.09
CA GLU A 477 2.50 -12.22 -34.34
C GLU A 477 3.20 -10.91 -34.74
N TYR A 478 2.65 -9.76 -34.32
CA TYR A 478 3.16 -8.42 -34.62
C TYR A 478 4.13 -7.88 -33.56
N ALA A 479 4.59 -8.71 -32.63
CA ALA A 479 5.51 -8.26 -31.60
C ALA A 479 6.86 -7.75 -32.17
N GLY A 480 7.16 -7.99 -33.45
CA GLY A 480 8.26 -7.33 -34.19
C GLY A 480 9.64 -7.68 -33.65
N LEU A 481 9.85 -8.95 -33.28
CA LEU A 481 10.88 -9.34 -32.32
C LEU A 481 12.19 -9.90 -32.89
N ASP A 482 12.34 -10.10 -34.19
CA ASP A 482 13.44 -10.96 -34.65
C ASP A 482 14.81 -10.29 -34.82
N THR A 483 14.98 -8.98 -34.55
CA THR A 483 16.26 -8.30 -34.87
C THR A 483 16.76 -7.22 -33.89
N THR A 484 16.30 -7.15 -32.64
CA THR A 484 16.81 -6.11 -31.70
C THR A 484 17.73 -6.66 -30.61
N PRO A 485 18.92 -6.06 -30.36
CA PRO A 485 19.87 -6.47 -29.31
C PRO A 485 19.27 -6.43 -27.89
N SER A 486 18.21 -5.66 -27.70
CA SER A 486 17.47 -5.54 -26.44
C SER A 486 16.59 -6.74 -26.10
N ARG A 487 16.32 -7.65 -27.05
CA ARG A 487 15.57 -8.88 -26.79
C ARG A 487 16.39 -9.76 -25.85
N SER A 488 15.80 -10.19 -24.74
CA SER A 488 16.43 -11.15 -23.84
C SER A 488 16.26 -12.55 -24.40
N ASP A 489 17.25 -13.42 -24.23
CA ASP A 489 17.11 -14.85 -24.58
C ASP A 489 16.02 -15.56 -23.77
N LEU A 490 15.56 -14.93 -22.69
CA LEU A 490 14.47 -15.37 -21.82
C LEU A 490 13.08 -15.03 -22.38
N TYR A 491 13.00 -14.27 -23.47
CA TYR A 491 11.72 -13.88 -24.05
C TYR A 491 10.94 -15.12 -24.50
N GLY A 492 9.71 -15.26 -24.01
CA GLY A 492 8.83 -16.39 -24.34
C GLY A 492 9.20 -17.69 -23.64
N LYS A 493 10.23 -17.71 -22.79
CA LYS A 493 10.68 -18.90 -22.04
C LYS A 493 10.06 -18.95 -20.64
N PRO A 494 10.04 -20.13 -19.98
CA PRO A 494 9.69 -20.25 -18.57
C PRO A 494 10.44 -19.24 -17.70
N ILE A 495 9.85 -18.85 -16.56
CA ILE A 495 10.49 -17.95 -15.60
C ILE A 495 11.80 -18.59 -15.12
N GLN A 496 12.89 -17.82 -15.19
CA GLN A 496 14.20 -18.25 -14.71
C GLN A 496 14.68 -17.37 -13.56
N THR A 497 15.13 -18.02 -12.49
CA THR A 497 15.68 -17.38 -11.29
C THR A 497 17.14 -16.96 -11.44
N SER A 498 17.83 -17.43 -12.48
CA SER A 498 19.25 -17.17 -12.76
C SER A 498 19.62 -15.69 -12.91
N GLN A 499 18.62 -14.82 -13.08
CA GLN A 499 18.81 -13.38 -13.24
C GLN A 499 18.78 -12.60 -11.92
N VAL A 500 18.48 -13.25 -10.80
CA VAL A 500 18.48 -12.62 -9.48
C VAL A 500 19.82 -12.91 -8.80
N GLY A 501 20.54 -11.86 -8.42
CA GLY A 501 21.87 -11.94 -7.80
C GLY A 501 23.01 -12.22 -8.77
N ARG A 502 22.77 -12.22 -10.09
CA ARG A 502 23.82 -12.47 -11.11
C ARG A 502 24.92 -11.42 -11.10
N TYR A 503 24.62 -10.21 -10.63
CA TYR A 503 25.61 -9.15 -10.51
C TYR A 503 26.85 -9.55 -9.70
N ARG A 504 26.74 -10.52 -8.79
CA ARG A 504 27.85 -11.05 -7.98
C ARG A 504 28.93 -11.73 -8.82
N HIS A 505 28.58 -12.21 -10.01
CA HIS A 505 29.49 -12.84 -10.95
C HIS A 505 29.88 -11.89 -12.10
N ASP A 506 28.98 -10.96 -12.45
CA ASP A 506 29.14 -10.11 -13.63
C ASP A 506 29.81 -8.76 -13.34
N LEU A 507 29.77 -8.30 -12.08
CA LEU A 507 30.36 -7.05 -11.64
C LEU A 507 31.47 -7.32 -10.62
N SER A 508 32.55 -6.55 -10.73
CA SER A 508 33.59 -6.49 -9.70
C SER A 508 33.10 -5.72 -8.46
N ALA A 509 33.80 -5.88 -7.33
CA ALA A 509 33.45 -5.19 -6.09
C ALA A 509 33.47 -3.64 -6.23
N ASP A 510 34.38 -3.08 -7.02
CA ASP A 510 34.42 -1.64 -7.31
C ASP A 510 33.20 -1.18 -8.10
N GLU A 511 32.80 -1.96 -9.10
CA GLU A 511 31.62 -1.66 -9.91
C GLU A 511 30.34 -1.73 -9.06
N ILE A 512 30.23 -2.73 -8.16
CA ILE A 512 29.13 -2.83 -7.20
C ILE A 512 29.06 -1.57 -6.33
N ARG A 513 30.20 -1.11 -5.77
CA ARG A 513 30.25 0.13 -4.98
C ARG A 513 29.77 1.35 -5.76
N VAL A 514 30.13 1.46 -7.05
CA VAL A 514 29.68 2.57 -7.90
C VAL A 514 28.16 2.54 -8.08
N VAL A 515 27.59 1.36 -8.36
CA VAL A 515 26.13 1.20 -8.48
C VAL A 515 25.44 1.56 -7.17
N GLU A 516 25.89 1.00 -6.05
CA GLU A 516 25.29 1.25 -4.73
C GLU A 516 25.35 2.72 -4.34
N LYS A 517 26.47 3.40 -4.62
CA LYS A 517 26.61 4.83 -4.36
C LYS A 517 25.63 5.68 -5.17
N ILE A 518 25.52 5.44 -6.48
CA ILE A 518 24.64 6.22 -7.36
C ILE A 518 23.17 5.92 -7.08
N CYS A 519 22.84 4.66 -6.81
CA CYS A 519 21.48 4.19 -6.59
C CYS A 519 21.06 4.19 -5.12
N ALA A 520 21.86 4.72 -4.20
CA ALA A 520 21.63 4.66 -2.75
C ALA A 520 20.22 5.11 -2.34
N GLN A 521 19.76 6.25 -2.90
CA GLN A 521 18.42 6.77 -2.63
C GLN A 521 17.33 5.79 -3.07
N MET A 522 17.48 5.23 -4.27
CA MET A 522 16.52 4.26 -4.80
C MET A 522 16.52 2.97 -3.97
N MET A 523 17.70 2.45 -3.66
CA MET A 523 17.85 1.25 -2.82
C MET A 523 17.18 1.45 -1.46
N HIS A 524 17.35 2.61 -0.84
CA HIS A 524 16.65 2.96 0.39
C HIS A 524 15.12 3.01 0.21
N CYS A 525 14.62 3.73 -0.80
CA CYS A 525 13.18 3.87 -1.07
C CYS A 525 12.48 2.53 -1.34
N PHE A 526 13.19 1.56 -1.96
CA PHE A 526 12.62 0.28 -2.38
C PHE A 526 13.15 -0.92 -1.57
N GLY A 527 13.84 -0.67 -0.45
CA GLY A 527 14.23 -1.72 0.50
C GLY A 527 15.38 -2.64 0.05
N TYR A 528 16.18 -2.25 -0.95
CA TYR A 528 17.39 -2.99 -1.32
C TYR A 528 18.54 -2.63 -0.38
N LYS A 529 19.19 -3.64 0.20
CA LYS A 529 20.35 -3.44 1.08
C LYS A 529 21.64 -3.40 0.25
N PRO A 530 22.54 -2.43 0.48
CA PRO A 530 23.90 -2.48 -0.03
C PRO A 530 24.63 -3.73 0.48
N ASP A 531 25.48 -4.31 -0.35
CA ASP A 531 26.33 -5.44 0.02
C ASP A 531 27.55 -5.00 0.80
N ILE A 532 28.06 -3.81 0.50
CA ILE A 532 29.27 -3.27 1.10
C ILE A 532 28.83 -2.18 2.07
N SER A 533 28.89 -2.49 3.37
CA SER A 533 28.69 -1.48 4.42
C SER A 533 29.73 -0.38 4.23
N ASN A 534 29.29 0.87 4.03
CA ASN A 534 30.18 2.03 3.99
C ASN A 534 31.04 2.02 5.26
N HIS A 535 32.35 1.81 5.08
CA HIS A 535 33.36 2.06 6.10
C HIS A 535 33.71 3.54 6.15
#